data_AF-A0A6I1Q358-F1
#
_entry.id   AF-A0A6I1Q358-F1
#
_cell.length_a   1.000
_cell.length_b   1.000
_cell.length_c   1.000
_cell.angle_alpha   90.00
_cell.angle_beta   90.00
_cell.angle_gamma   90.00
#
_symmetry.space_group_name_H-M   'P 1'
#
loop_
_entity.id
_entity.type
_entity.pdbx_description
1 polymer ?
#
loop_
_entity_poly.entity_id
_entity_poly.type
_entity_poly.pdbx_seq_one_letter_code
_entity_poly.pdbx_strand_id
1 'polypeptide(L)'
;MNSIAQHQCDVLVIGSGAAGLSLALRVAKKSKVIVLSKSLSREGATFYAQGGIAAVFDESDTVESHVEDTLIAGAGLCEKDKVQFIAENAKKCVQWLIDGGVPFDQEESQKSGEQPRYHLTREGGHSHRRILHAADATGMAMQTSLQENVLNHPNITVLERHNAVDLITEDKTGGDSSKVVGAYVWNRDSEHVETIAAKFVVLATGGASKVYQYTSNPDVSSGDGIAMAWRAGCRVANLEFNQFHPTCLFHPEARNFLLTEALRGEGAYLRRPDGTRFMPDFDPREELAPRDIVARAIDYEMKRLGADCMYLDISHKSAEFITKHFPTIHLRLQDLGLDMTKEQIPIVPAAHYTCGGVMVNPQGQTDVEQLYAIGEVSYTGLHGANRMASNSLLECVVYAWSAAESILEQLDDAQMPGNLPCWDESQVNNSDEEVVLQHNWHELRLFMWDYMGIVRTDKRLERALHRIQLLQQEVHDYYSNFRVSNNLLELRNLLQVADLMVRCAMERKESRGLHYTLDYPEMLEEAKPTILVPHHSNRTYPN
;
A
#
# COMPACT_ATOMS: atom_id res chain seq x y z
N MET A 1 -33.58 15.71 16.09
CA MET A 1 -34.14 15.98 14.75
C MET A 1 -33.06 16.52 13.79
N ASN A 2 -31.83 16.00 13.84
CA ASN A 2 -30.75 16.34 12.90
C ASN A 2 -30.17 15.03 12.33
N SER A 3 -30.96 14.33 11.51
CA SER A 3 -30.60 13.01 10.94
C SER A 3 -30.71 13.05 9.42
N ILE A 4 -29.87 13.85 8.78
CA ILE A 4 -29.83 13.94 7.31
C ILE A 4 -28.39 13.66 6.91
N ALA A 5 -28.18 12.56 6.17
CA ALA A 5 -26.90 12.32 5.51
C ALA A 5 -26.58 13.52 4.61
N GLN A 6 -25.41 14.14 4.83
CA GLN A 6 -24.99 15.32 4.09
C GLN A 6 -24.76 15.01 2.61
N HIS A 7 -24.35 13.78 2.30
CA HIS A 7 -24.17 13.29 0.93
C HIS A 7 -24.79 11.91 0.73
N GLN A 8 -25.17 11.62 -0.51
CA GLN A 8 -25.65 10.30 -0.93
C GLN A 8 -25.06 9.94 -2.30
N CYS A 9 -24.66 8.69 -2.47
CA CYS A 9 -24.15 8.17 -3.74
C CYS A 9 -24.47 6.69 -3.88
N ASP A 10 -24.45 6.16 -5.10
CA ASP A 10 -24.61 4.72 -5.28
C ASP A 10 -23.34 3.98 -4.82
N VAL A 11 -22.16 4.53 -5.15
CA VAL A 11 -20.86 3.94 -4.78
C VAL A 11 -19.97 4.99 -4.12
N LEU A 12 -19.56 4.73 -2.89
CA LEU A 12 -18.56 5.51 -2.17
C LEU A 12 -17.19 4.83 -2.28
N VAL A 13 -16.23 5.48 -2.92
CA VAL A 13 -14.85 4.99 -3.04
C VAL A 13 -13.95 5.77 -2.09
N ILE A 14 -13.36 5.08 -1.12
CA ILE A 14 -12.46 5.68 -0.13
C ILE A 14 -11.02 5.44 -0.58
N GLY A 15 -10.44 6.45 -1.24
CA GLY A 15 -9.09 6.41 -1.79
C GLY A 15 -9.06 6.67 -3.30
N SER A 16 -8.18 7.57 -3.73
CA SER A 16 -8.07 8.07 -5.10
C SER A 16 -6.77 7.66 -5.81
N GLY A 17 -6.23 6.48 -5.48
CA GLY A 17 -5.12 5.87 -6.21
C GLY A 17 -5.59 5.04 -7.41
N ALA A 18 -4.68 4.25 -7.99
CA ALA A 18 -4.97 3.41 -9.16
C ALA A 18 -6.23 2.55 -9.01
N ALA A 19 -6.39 1.89 -7.86
CA ALA A 19 -7.52 1.00 -7.59
C ALA A 19 -8.85 1.77 -7.55
N GLY A 20 -8.92 2.83 -6.73
CA GLY A 20 -10.14 3.61 -6.53
C GLY A 20 -10.59 4.37 -7.78
N LEU A 21 -9.67 5.06 -8.45
CA LEU A 21 -10.00 5.81 -9.67
C LEU A 21 -10.39 4.87 -10.82
N SER A 22 -9.71 3.72 -10.95
CA SER A 22 -10.07 2.73 -11.95
C SER A 22 -11.47 2.16 -11.72
N LEU A 23 -11.84 1.88 -10.46
CA LEU A 23 -13.18 1.41 -10.11
C LEU A 23 -14.23 2.48 -10.37
N ALA A 24 -13.97 3.72 -9.92
CA ALA A 24 -14.88 4.85 -10.09
C ALA A 24 -15.25 5.05 -11.57
N LEU A 25 -14.26 5.09 -12.48
CA LEU A 25 -14.49 5.23 -13.92
C LEU A 25 -15.32 4.10 -14.54
N ARG A 26 -15.21 2.88 -14.01
CA ARG A 26 -15.94 1.73 -14.52
C ARG A 26 -17.40 1.76 -14.09
N VAL A 27 -17.67 2.00 -12.80
CA VAL A 27 -19.03 2.00 -12.25
C VAL A 27 -19.81 3.27 -12.58
N ALA A 28 -19.14 4.41 -12.78
CA ALA A 28 -19.78 5.70 -13.05
C ALA A 28 -20.57 5.75 -14.37
N LYS A 29 -20.37 4.77 -15.27
CA LYS A 29 -21.18 4.60 -16.47
C LYS A 29 -22.66 4.38 -16.18
N LYS A 30 -23.00 3.85 -15.00
CA LYS A 30 -24.37 3.51 -14.59
C LYS A 30 -24.75 3.97 -13.18
N SER A 31 -23.84 4.61 -12.45
CA SER A 31 -24.02 4.95 -11.03
C SER A 31 -23.46 6.32 -10.69
N LYS A 32 -23.95 6.94 -9.60
CA LYS A 32 -23.35 8.14 -9.01
C LYS A 32 -22.25 7.75 -8.04
N VAL A 33 -21.06 8.31 -8.22
CA VAL A 33 -19.86 7.93 -7.45
C VAL A 33 -19.32 9.13 -6.69
N ILE A 34 -19.02 8.92 -5.41
CA ILE A 34 -18.19 9.85 -4.63
C ILE A 34 -16.83 9.17 -4.41
N VAL A 35 -15.75 9.88 -4.74
CA VAL A 35 -14.37 9.44 -4.46
C VAL A 35 -13.80 10.34 -3.37
N LEU A 36 -13.38 9.76 -2.25
CA LEU A 36 -12.70 10.49 -1.17
C LEU A 36 -11.19 10.42 -1.35
N SER A 37 -10.52 11.53 -1.05
CA SER A 37 -9.06 11.60 -0.89
C SER A 37 -8.71 12.32 0.41
N LYS A 38 -7.85 11.72 1.23
CA LYS A 38 -7.35 12.31 2.48
C LYS A 38 -6.49 13.57 2.22
N SER A 39 -5.85 13.62 1.07
CA SER A 39 -4.93 14.67 0.62
C SER A 39 -5.44 15.36 -0.65
N LEU A 40 -4.70 16.36 -1.09
CA LEU A 40 -4.90 16.98 -2.40
C LEU A 40 -4.59 15.98 -3.52
N SER A 41 -5.00 16.35 -4.74
CA SER A 41 -4.65 15.66 -5.99
C SER A 41 -3.19 15.16 -6.02
N ARG A 42 -2.98 13.95 -6.56
CA ARG A 42 -1.67 13.34 -6.83
C ARG A 42 -0.84 12.91 -5.61
N GLU A 43 -1.43 12.88 -4.42
CA GLU A 43 -0.76 12.38 -3.22
C GLU A 43 -1.25 10.97 -2.86
N GLY A 44 -0.35 9.98 -2.96
CA GLY A 44 -0.61 8.56 -2.74
C GLY A 44 0.43 7.67 -3.43
N ALA A 45 0.62 6.43 -2.98
CA ALA A 45 1.71 5.57 -3.44
C ALA A 45 1.69 5.29 -4.96
N THR A 46 0.52 5.36 -5.60
CA THR A 46 0.38 5.22 -7.06
C THR A 46 1.23 6.24 -7.80
N PHE A 47 1.20 7.52 -7.41
CA PHE A 47 1.89 8.59 -8.13
C PHE A 47 3.42 8.40 -8.15
N TYR A 48 3.96 7.80 -7.08
CA TYR A 48 5.40 7.62 -6.89
C TYR A 48 5.92 6.28 -7.43
N ALA A 49 5.07 5.45 -8.05
CA ALA A 49 5.52 4.19 -8.63
C ALA A 49 6.41 4.44 -9.87
N GLN A 50 7.60 3.84 -9.89
CA GLN A 50 8.57 4.04 -10.97
C GLN A 50 8.53 2.89 -11.98
N GLY A 51 8.71 1.67 -11.49
CA GLY A 51 8.94 0.44 -12.25
C GLY A 51 8.01 0.22 -13.43
N GLY A 52 6.76 -0.19 -13.15
CA GLY A 52 5.74 -0.32 -14.17
C GLY A 52 4.60 -1.25 -13.76
N ILE A 53 3.84 -1.72 -14.75
CA ILE A 53 2.75 -2.67 -14.59
C ILE A 53 3.05 -3.96 -15.36
N ALA A 54 2.98 -5.10 -14.68
CA ALA A 54 3.24 -6.39 -15.31
C ALA A 54 2.02 -6.86 -16.13
N ALA A 55 2.23 -7.22 -17.39
CA ALA A 55 1.25 -7.92 -18.23
C ALA A 55 1.93 -8.62 -19.40
N VAL A 56 1.42 -9.80 -19.75
CA VAL A 56 1.93 -10.60 -20.88
C VAL A 56 1.44 -10.00 -22.21
N PHE A 57 2.29 -9.18 -22.84
CA PHE A 57 2.03 -8.59 -24.16
C PHE A 57 2.85 -9.23 -25.29
N ASP A 58 4.04 -9.76 -24.97
CA ASP A 58 4.96 -10.35 -25.93
C ASP A 58 4.57 -11.79 -26.27
N GLU A 59 4.77 -12.21 -27.53
CA GLU A 59 4.46 -13.57 -28.00
C GLU A 59 5.42 -14.64 -27.44
N SER A 60 6.61 -14.23 -26.98
CA SER A 60 7.60 -15.10 -26.34
C SER A 60 7.36 -15.33 -24.85
N ASP A 61 6.37 -14.65 -24.26
CA ASP A 61 5.99 -14.76 -22.86
C ASP A 61 4.61 -15.42 -22.73
N THR A 62 4.35 -16.02 -21.57
CA THR A 62 3.10 -16.73 -21.29
C THR A 62 2.52 -16.37 -19.93
N VAL A 63 1.20 -16.51 -19.80
CA VAL A 63 0.50 -16.33 -18.53
C VAL A 63 1.01 -17.34 -17.50
N GLU A 64 1.27 -18.57 -17.91
CA GLU A 64 1.81 -19.63 -17.06
C GLU A 64 3.17 -19.25 -16.48
N SER A 65 4.04 -18.62 -17.28
CA SER A 65 5.33 -18.10 -16.80
C SER A 65 5.13 -16.98 -15.78
N HIS A 66 4.19 -16.05 -16.00
CA HIS A 66 3.86 -14.99 -15.03
C HIS A 66 3.37 -15.58 -13.70
N VAL A 67 2.51 -16.60 -13.79
CA VAL A 67 1.99 -17.32 -12.62
C VAL A 67 3.15 -17.97 -11.86
N GLU A 68 4.02 -18.71 -12.54
CA GLU A 68 5.16 -19.38 -11.92
C GLU A 68 6.12 -18.39 -11.23
N ASP A 69 6.50 -17.31 -11.92
CA ASP A 69 7.34 -16.24 -11.36
C ASP A 69 6.71 -15.68 -10.06
N THR A 70 5.39 -15.45 -10.06
CA THR A 70 4.66 -14.91 -8.91
C THR A 70 4.62 -15.91 -7.75
N LEU A 71 4.35 -17.20 -8.03
CA LEU A 71 4.32 -18.26 -7.01
C LEU A 71 5.68 -18.46 -6.34
N ILE A 72 6.76 -18.41 -7.13
CA ILE A 72 8.14 -18.48 -6.62
C ILE A 72 8.41 -17.25 -5.75
N ALA A 73 8.11 -16.05 -6.25
CA ALA A 73 8.36 -14.81 -5.53
C ALA A 73 7.61 -14.74 -4.19
N GLY A 74 6.38 -15.26 -4.11
CA GLY A 74 5.56 -15.28 -2.89
C GLY A 74 5.88 -16.39 -1.89
N ALA A 75 6.98 -17.12 -2.09
CA ALA A 75 7.54 -18.09 -1.15
C ALA A 75 6.55 -19.18 -0.68
N GLY A 76 5.76 -19.70 -1.63
CA GLY A 76 4.85 -20.83 -1.43
C GLY A 76 3.53 -20.51 -0.72
N LEU A 77 3.25 -19.24 -0.44
CA LEU A 77 2.05 -18.81 0.27
C LEU A 77 1.03 -18.10 -0.64
N CYS A 78 1.34 -17.96 -1.93
CA CYS A 78 0.37 -17.48 -2.91
C CYS A 78 -0.81 -18.44 -3.07
N GLU A 79 -2.02 -17.90 -3.25
CA GLU A 79 -3.19 -18.66 -3.66
C GLU A 79 -3.20 -18.80 -5.18
N LYS A 80 -2.86 -19.98 -5.69
CA LYS A 80 -2.59 -20.21 -7.12
C LYS A 80 -3.75 -19.80 -8.04
N ASP A 81 -4.99 -20.07 -7.63
CA ASP A 81 -6.19 -19.67 -8.39
C ASP A 81 -6.32 -18.14 -8.50
N LYS A 82 -5.93 -17.41 -7.45
CA LYS A 82 -5.93 -15.94 -7.42
C LYS A 82 -4.83 -15.37 -8.30
N VAL A 83 -3.63 -15.97 -8.26
CA VAL A 83 -2.51 -15.60 -9.14
C VAL A 83 -2.88 -15.81 -10.60
N GLN A 84 -3.43 -16.99 -10.92
CA GLN A 84 -3.91 -17.34 -12.27
C GLN A 84 -4.96 -16.32 -12.75
N PHE A 85 -5.98 -16.05 -11.94
CA PHE A 85 -7.02 -15.08 -12.25
C PHE A 85 -6.45 -13.71 -12.60
N ILE A 86 -5.48 -13.20 -11.84
CA ILE A 86 -4.90 -11.87 -12.08
C ILE A 86 -4.02 -11.86 -13.33
N ALA A 87 -3.19 -12.88 -13.53
CA ALA A 87 -2.31 -12.98 -14.69
C ALA A 87 -3.11 -13.11 -16.00
N GLU A 88 -4.17 -13.92 -16.03
CA GLU A 88 -5.05 -14.09 -17.20
C GLU A 88 -5.78 -12.79 -17.58
N ASN A 89 -6.12 -11.97 -16.59
CA ASN A 89 -6.86 -10.73 -16.81
C ASN A 89 -5.96 -9.50 -16.95
N ALA A 90 -4.64 -9.63 -16.82
CA ALA A 90 -3.69 -8.52 -16.86
C ALA A 90 -3.75 -7.75 -18.17
N LYS A 91 -3.64 -8.46 -19.31
CA LYS A 91 -3.59 -7.84 -20.64
C LYS A 91 -4.81 -6.96 -20.93
N LYS A 92 -6.03 -7.44 -20.64
CA LYS A 92 -7.25 -6.67 -20.88
C LYS A 92 -7.36 -5.44 -19.97
N CYS A 93 -6.92 -5.58 -18.71
CA CYS A 93 -6.98 -4.50 -17.73
C CYS A 93 -5.96 -3.40 -18.04
N VAL A 94 -4.77 -3.78 -18.50
CA VAL A 94 -3.77 -2.84 -19.02
C VAL A 94 -4.23 -2.21 -20.33
N GLN A 95 -4.87 -2.96 -21.23
CA GLN A 95 -5.45 -2.39 -22.45
C GLN A 95 -6.51 -1.33 -22.11
N TRP A 96 -7.33 -1.54 -21.08
CA TRP A 96 -8.27 -0.51 -20.62
C TRP A 96 -7.58 0.79 -20.14
N LEU A 97 -6.39 0.70 -19.54
CA LEU A 97 -5.60 1.89 -19.18
C LEU A 97 -5.05 2.60 -20.43
N ILE A 98 -4.56 1.83 -21.40
CA ILE A 98 -4.11 2.34 -22.70
C ILE A 98 -5.24 3.09 -23.40
N ASP A 99 -6.42 2.46 -23.50
CA ASP A 99 -7.61 3.05 -24.12
C ASP A 99 -8.09 4.30 -23.35
N GLY A 100 -7.81 4.35 -22.04
CA GLY A 100 -8.04 5.51 -21.18
C GLY A 100 -6.96 6.61 -21.26
N GLY A 101 -5.97 6.47 -22.13
CA GLY A 101 -4.96 7.50 -22.40
C GLY A 101 -3.73 7.46 -21.50
N VAL A 102 -3.39 6.33 -20.88
CA VAL A 102 -2.10 6.18 -20.17
C VAL A 102 -0.97 6.02 -21.21
N PRO A 103 0.04 6.91 -21.24
CA PRO A 103 1.06 6.94 -22.28
C PRO A 103 2.22 5.99 -21.95
N PHE A 104 2.05 4.68 -22.16
CA PHE A 104 3.16 3.72 -22.05
C PHE A 104 4.15 3.87 -23.21
N ASP A 105 5.43 3.68 -22.92
CA ASP A 105 6.51 3.82 -23.90
C ASP A 105 6.39 2.79 -25.02
N GLN A 106 6.59 3.24 -26.26
CA GLN A 106 6.55 2.42 -27.47
C GLN A 106 7.94 2.25 -28.06
N GLU A 107 8.20 1.12 -28.71
CA GLU A 107 9.41 0.90 -29.48
C GLU A 107 9.45 1.84 -30.71
N GLU A 108 10.62 2.38 -31.04
CA GLU A 108 10.81 3.15 -32.27
C GLU A 108 10.61 2.24 -33.50
N SER A 109 9.43 2.32 -34.13
CA SER A 109 9.15 1.54 -35.34
C SER A 109 10.03 2.00 -36.50
N GLN A 110 10.92 1.12 -36.98
CA GLN A 110 11.72 1.35 -38.19
C GLN A 110 10.98 1.00 -39.49
N LYS A 111 9.74 0.52 -39.44
CA LYS A 111 8.97 0.10 -40.63
C LYS A 111 7.59 0.74 -40.68
N SER A 112 7.38 1.55 -41.71
CA SER A 112 6.09 2.18 -42.00
C SER A 112 4.99 1.12 -42.20
N GLY A 113 3.99 1.09 -41.32
CA GLY A 113 2.78 0.25 -41.46
C GLY A 113 2.55 -0.82 -40.38
N GLU A 114 3.50 -1.04 -39.47
CA GLU A 114 3.29 -1.92 -38.30
C GLU A 114 2.66 -1.15 -37.13
N GLN A 115 1.77 -1.81 -36.38
CA GLN A 115 1.25 -1.29 -35.11
C GLN A 115 2.43 -1.06 -34.15
N PRO A 116 2.49 0.08 -33.44
CA PRO A 116 3.57 0.32 -32.49
C PRO A 116 3.55 -0.73 -31.39
N ARG A 117 4.71 -1.35 -31.15
CA ARG A 117 4.92 -2.30 -30.05
C ARG A 117 5.26 -1.52 -28.78
N TYR A 118 4.81 -2.00 -27.63
CA TYR A 118 5.20 -1.41 -26.34
C TYR A 118 6.62 -1.86 -25.97
N HIS A 119 7.42 -0.92 -25.46
CA HIS A 119 8.71 -1.27 -24.90
C HIS A 119 8.52 -1.92 -23.51
N LEU A 120 9.11 -3.10 -23.32
CA LEU A 120 8.94 -3.90 -22.11
C LEU A 120 10.25 -4.03 -21.32
N THR A 121 10.17 -3.79 -20.01
CA THR A 121 11.27 -3.98 -19.06
C THR A 121 11.07 -5.24 -18.21
N ARG A 122 12.04 -5.49 -17.33
CA ARG A 122 12.06 -6.64 -16.41
C ARG A 122 12.65 -6.21 -15.07
N GLU A 123 12.04 -6.65 -13.98
CA GLU A 123 12.51 -6.44 -12.61
C GLU A 123 12.76 -7.78 -11.90
N GLY A 124 13.24 -7.72 -10.66
CA GLY A 124 13.48 -8.91 -9.84
C GLY A 124 12.25 -9.82 -9.71
N GLY A 125 12.46 -11.12 -9.90
CA GLY A 125 11.43 -12.15 -9.84
C GLY A 125 10.84 -12.55 -11.19
N HIS A 126 11.01 -11.74 -12.24
CA HIS A 126 10.49 -12.04 -13.58
C HIS A 126 11.49 -12.84 -14.41
N SER A 127 11.02 -13.85 -15.13
CA SER A 127 11.80 -14.61 -16.12
C SER A 127 11.79 -13.92 -17.50
N HIS A 128 10.68 -13.28 -17.89
CA HIS A 128 10.49 -12.58 -19.17
C HIS A 128 10.35 -11.05 -19.03
N ARG A 129 10.47 -10.31 -20.14
CA ARG A 129 10.16 -8.87 -20.20
C ARG A 129 8.65 -8.69 -20.37
N ARG A 130 7.99 -8.20 -19.34
CA ARG A 130 6.51 -8.06 -19.32
C ARG A 130 6.01 -6.80 -18.63
N ILE A 131 6.92 -5.88 -18.29
CA ILE A 131 6.59 -4.68 -17.52
C ILE A 131 6.43 -3.52 -18.50
N LEU A 132 5.20 -3.03 -18.66
CA LEU A 132 4.94 -1.78 -19.35
C LEU A 132 5.28 -0.62 -18.43
N HIS A 133 5.90 0.42 -18.97
CA HIS A 133 6.34 1.58 -18.20
C HIS A 133 6.22 2.88 -19.01
N ALA A 134 6.32 4.01 -18.32
CA ALA A 134 6.46 5.34 -18.93
C ALA A 134 7.72 5.99 -18.35
N ALA A 135 8.83 5.92 -19.07
CA ALA A 135 10.17 6.21 -18.58
C ALA A 135 10.40 5.56 -17.19
N ASP A 136 10.83 6.33 -16.19
CA ASP A 136 10.98 5.92 -14.79
C ASP A 136 9.86 6.47 -13.88
N ALA A 137 8.72 6.86 -14.45
CA ALA A 137 7.62 7.54 -13.74
C ALA A 137 6.23 6.98 -14.09
N THR A 138 6.11 5.66 -14.27
CA THR A 138 4.87 5.00 -14.70
C THR A 138 3.66 5.34 -13.83
N GLY A 139 3.86 5.43 -12.52
CA GLY A 139 2.85 5.78 -11.55
C GLY A 139 2.30 7.20 -11.73
N MET A 140 3.18 8.16 -12.02
CA MET A 140 2.81 9.55 -12.29
C MET A 140 1.96 9.63 -13.56
N ALA A 141 2.39 8.97 -14.64
CA ALA A 141 1.64 8.92 -15.90
C ALA A 141 0.25 8.33 -15.69
N MET A 142 0.16 7.17 -15.03
CA MET A 142 -1.11 6.50 -14.78
C MET A 142 -2.03 7.29 -13.84
N GLN A 143 -1.51 7.83 -12.73
CA GLN A 143 -2.29 8.64 -11.79
C GLN A 143 -2.85 9.88 -12.48
N THR A 144 -2.05 10.54 -13.32
CA THR A 144 -2.45 11.76 -14.02
C THR A 144 -3.59 11.48 -15.00
N SER A 145 -3.46 10.47 -15.88
CA SER A 145 -4.51 10.12 -16.84
C SER A 145 -5.81 9.68 -16.14
N LEU A 146 -5.72 8.85 -15.10
CA LEU A 146 -6.90 8.41 -14.33
C LEU A 146 -7.60 9.59 -13.66
N GLN A 147 -6.84 10.51 -13.06
CA GLN A 147 -7.38 11.68 -12.39
C GLN A 147 -8.08 12.63 -13.37
N GLU A 148 -7.46 12.91 -14.52
CA GLU A 148 -8.07 13.73 -15.57
C GLU A 148 -9.38 13.12 -16.07
N ASN A 149 -9.42 11.81 -16.29
CA ASN A 149 -10.63 11.11 -16.70
C ASN A 149 -11.73 11.20 -15.64
N VAL A 150 -11.39 11.07 -14.36
CA VAL A 150 -12.36 11.16 -13.26
C VAL A 150 -12.94 12.56 -13.13
N LEU A 151 -12.09 13.59 -13.19
CA LEU A 151 -12.53 14.99 -13.09
C LEU A 151 -13.43 15.42 -14.25
N ASN A 152 -13.28 14.79 -15.42
CA ASN A 152 -14.10 15.04 -16.60
C ASN A 152 -15.37 14.19 -16.66
N HIS A 153 -15.60 13.27 -15.71
CA HIS A 153 -16.75 12.37 -15.74
C HIS A 153 -17.96 12.96 -15.00
N PRO A 154 -19.14 13.13 -15.63
CA PRO A 154 -20.27 13.86 -15.05
C PRO A 154 -20.92 13.20 -13.82
N ASN A 155 -20.75 11.88 -13.66
CA ASN A 155 -21.31 11.12 -12.55
C ASN A 155 -20.33 10.89 -11.39
N ILE A 156 -19.11 11.44 -11.46
CA ILE A 156 -18.12 11.28 -10.38
C ILE A 156 -17.92 12.62 -9.69
N THR A 157 -17.99 12.62 -8.36
CA THR A 157 -17.62 13.74 -7.51
C THR A 157 -16.39 13.35 -6.70
N VAL A 158 -15.34 14.17 -6.78
CA VAL A 158 -14.11 13.96 -5.98
C VAL A 158 -14.13 14.92 -4.81
N LEU A 159 -14.01 14.38 -3.60
CA LEU A 159 -13.89 15.15 -2.36
C LEU A 159 -12.45 15.00 -1.84
N GLU A 160 -11.61 15.98 -2.15
CA GLU A 160 -10.25 16.06 -1.64
C GLU A 160 -10.22 16.59 -0.21
N ARG A 161 -9.16 16.26 0.54
CA ARG A 161 -9.02 16.64 1.96
C ARG A 161 -10.20 16.17 2.83
N HIS A 162 -10.75 15.00 2.50
CA HIS A 162 -11.80 14.32 3.26
C HIS A 162 -11.25 13.02 3.83
N ASN A 163 -11.16 12.93 5.15
CA ASN A 163 -10.64 11.74 5.83
C ASN A 163 -11.79 10.86 6.30
N ALA A 164 -11.88 9.62 5.83
CA ALA A 164 -12.85 8.67 6.37
C ALA A 164 -12.47 8.32 7.82
N VAL A 165 -13.42 8.54 8.74
CA VAL A 165 -13.25 8.31 10.17
C VAL A 165 -13.54 6.84 10.49
N ASP A 166 -14.74 6.39 10.13
CA ASP A 166 -15.21 5.04 10.36
C ASP A 166 -16.37 4.71 9.41
N LEU A 167 -16.55 3.40 9.16
CA LEU A 167 -17.68 2.88 8.38
C LEU A 167 -18.97 2.92 9.21
N ILE A 168 -20.09 3.07 8.53
CA ILE A 168 -21.42 3.01 9.13
C ILE A 168 -22.03 1.66 8.77
N THR A 169 -22.29 0.84 9.78
CA THR A 169 -22.96 -0.45 9.67
C THR A 169 -24.45 -0.35 10.00
N GLU A 170 -25.27 -1.29 9.51
CA GLU A 170 -26.74 -1.22 9.60
C GLU A 170 -27.27 -1.29 11.05
N ASP A 171 -26.51 -1.83 12.00
CA ASP A 171 -26.79 -1.80 13.45
C ASP A 171 -26.96 -0.38 14.00
N LYS A 172 -26.27 0.61 13.44
CA LYS A 172 -26.45 2.04 13.77
C LYS A 172 -27.81 2.58 13.32
N THR A 173 -28.53 1.84 12.50
CA THR A 173 -29.89 2.16 12.02
C THR A 173 -30.96 1.17 12.48
N GLY A 174 -30.60 0.25 13.39
CA GLY A 174 -31.51 -0.76 13.97
C GLY A 174 -31.52 -2.12 13.28
N GLY A 175 -30.60 -2.37 12.34
CA GLY A 175 -30.31 -3.69 11.77
C GLY A 175 -29.25 -4.46 12.56
N ASP A 176 -28.49 -5.32 11.88
CA ASP A 176 -27.28 -5.95 12.44
C ASP A 176 -26.00 -5.36 11.81
N SER A 177 -24.84 -5.73 12.33
CA SER A 177 -23.56 -5.19 11.84
C SER A 177 -23.03 -5.91 10.59
N SER A 178 -23.86 -6.72 9.90
CA SER A 178 -23.41 -7.54 8.77
C SER A 178 -23.22 -6.75 7.47
N LYS A 179 -23.65 -5.49 7.44
CA LYS A 179 -23.74 -4.69 6.22
C LYS A 179 -23.29 -3.25 6.44
N VAL A 180 -22.51 -2.72 5.50
CA VAL A 180 -22.10 -1.30 5.47
C VAL A 180 -23.06 -0.48 4.64
N VAL A 181 -23.46 0.69 5.16
CA VAL A 181 -24.44 1.60 4.57
C VAL A 181 -23.87 3.01 4.31
N GLY A 182 -22.60 3.24 4.60
CA GLY A 182 -21.97 4.54 4.43
C GLY A 182 -20.68 4.70 5.23
N ALA A 183 -20.25 5.95 5.38
CA ALA A 183 -19.09 6.31 6.19
C ALA A 183 -19.26 7.68 6.85
N TYR A 184 -18.62 7.84 8.01
CA TYR A 184 -18.32 9.14 8.59
C TYR A 184 -17.05 9.70 8.00
N VAL A 185 -17.06 10.97 7.63
CA VAL A 185 -15.98 11.60 6.87
C VAL A 185 -15.67 12.95 7.48
N TRP A 186 -14.47 13.12 8.00
CA TRP A 186 -13.98 14.39 8.49
C TRP A 186 -13.54 15.28 7.31
N ASN A 187 -14.30 16.34 7.07
CA ASN A 187 -13.99 17.37 6.09
C ASN A 187 -12.96 18.33 6.71
N ARG A 188 -11.76 18.35 6.16
CA ARG A 188 -10.63 19.12 6.72
C ARG A 188 -10.74 20.62 6.48
N ASP A 189 -11.60 21.06 5.57
CA ASP A 189 -11.76 22.48 5.24
C ASP A 189 -12.83 23.13 6.12
N SER A 190 -13.88 22.38 6.48
CA SER A 190 -14.91 22.81 7.45
C SER A 190 -14.62 22.37 8.88
N GLU A 191 -13.64 21.48 9.08
CA GLU A 191 -13.28 20.85 10.36
C GLU A 191 -14.47 20.15 11.04
N HIS A 192 -15.35 19.52 10.25
CA HIS A 192 -16.55 18.85 10.74
C HIS A 192 -16.69 17.44 10.16
N VAL A 193 -17.29 16.53 10.94
CA VAL A 193 -17.60 15.18 10.46
C VAL A 193 -18.93 15.15 9.72
N GLU A 194 -18.86 14.84 8.43
CA GLU A 194 -19.99 14.66 7.52
C GLU A 194 -20.38 13.17 7.43
N THR A 195 -21.64 12.91 7.10
CA THR A 195 -22.18 11.57 6.90
C THR A 195 -22.48 11.34 5.42
N ILE A 196 -21.90 10.29 4.85
CA ILE A 196 -22.16 9.88 3.47
C ILE A 196 -22.87 8.54 3.47
N ALA A 197 -24.10 8.50 2.94
CA ALA A 197 -24.81 7.25 2.69
C ALA A 197 -24.45 6.68 1.31
N ALA A 198 -24.27 5.38 1.23
CA ALA A 198 -23.98 4.70 -0.03
C ALA A 198 -24.56 3.29 -0.09
N LYS A 199 -24.95 2.84 -1.29
CA LYS A 199 -25.36 1.44 -1.51
C LYS A 199 -24.17 0.49 -1.43
N PHE A 200 -22.98 0.96 -1.83
CA PHE A 200 -21.74 0.19 -1.78
C PHE A 200 -20.60 1.10 -1.32
N VAL A 201 -19.73 0.56 -0.45
CA VAL A 201 -18.51 1.24 -0.01
C VAL A 201 -17.30 0.43 -0.45
N VAL A 202 -16.31 1.11 -1.03
CA VAL A 202 -15.08 0.49 -1.54
C VAL A 202 -13.89 1.11 -0.84
N LEU A 203 -13.14 0.32 -0.08
CA LEU A 203 -11.85 0.69 0.48
C LEU A 203 -10.76 0.53 -0.58
N ALA A 204 -10.11 1.64 -0.94
CA ALA A 204 -8.99 1.70 -1.86
C ALA A 204 -7.87 2.60 -1.31
N THR A 205 -7.65 2.53 0.00
CA THR A 205 -6.89 3.50 0.80
C THR A 205 -5.37 3.36 0.74
N GLY A 206 -4.85 2.36 0.01
CA GLY A 206 -3.42 2.02 0.02
C GLY A 206 -3.01 1.21 1.26
N GLY A 207 -1.70 1.10 1.46
CA GLY A 207 -1.12 0.29 2.53
C GLY A 207 -0.90 1.00 3.87
N ALA A 208 -0.09 0.36 4.71
CA ALA A 208 0.18 0.75 6.09
C ALA A 208 1.68 0.95 6.39
N SER A 209 2.51 1.12 5.37
CA SER A 209 3.98 1.24 5.54
C SER A 209 4.40 2.42 6.43
N LYS A 210 3.53 3.43 6.62
CA LYS A 210 3.82 4.57 7.50
C LYS A 210 3.93 4.19 8.98
N VAL A 211 3.49 2.99 9.37
CA VAL A 211 3.71 2.44 10.72
C VAL A 211 5.19 2.25 11.06
N TYR A 212 6.08 2.20 10.08
CA TYR A 212 7.53 2.10 10.28
C TYR A 212 8.20 3.48 10.19
N GLN A 213 9.28 3.67 10.94
CA GLN A 213 10.08 4.91 10.94
C GLN A 213 10.58 5.29 9.54
N TYR A 214 11.13 4.32 8.81
CA TYR A 214 11.60 4.49 7.44
C TYR A 214 10.62 3.84 6.48
N THR A 215 10.11 4.62 5.53
CA THR A 215 9.22 4.13 4.48
C THR A 215 9.45 4.87 3.17
N SER A 216 9.31 4.18 2.04
CA SER A 216 9.26 4.83 0.72
C SER A 216 7.88 5.41 0.39
N ASN A 217 6.89 5.24 1.27
CA ASN A 217 5.53 5.66 1.03
C ASN A 217 5.32 7.14 1.39
N PRO A 218 4.37 7.83 0.74
CA PRO A 218 3.90 9.12 1.21
C PRO A 218 3.28 9.04 2.60
N ASP A 219 3.11 10.19 3.24
CA ASP A 219 2.63 10.28 4.63
C ASP A 219 1.20 9.74 4.80
N VAL A 220 0.42 9.66 3.72
CA VAL A 220 -0.97 9.19 3.74
C VAL A 220 -1.14 7.67 3.92
N SER A 221 -0.07 6.87 3.77
CA SER A 221 -0.11 5.39 3.85
C SER A 221 -0.16 4.85 5.29
N SER A 222 -1.14 5.29 6.07
CA SER A 222 -1.34 4.97 7.49
C SER A 222 -2.23 3.76 7.78
N GLY A 223 -2.69 3.04 6.75
CA GLY A 223 -3.48 1.81 6.93
C GLY A 223 -4.92 2.03 7.42
N ASP A 224 -5.47 3.22 7.22
CA ASP A 224 -6.81 3.58 7.72
C ASP A 224 -7.91 2.63 7.25
N GLY A 225 -7.89 2.22 5.98
CA GLY A 225 -8.90 1.27 5.47
C GLY A 225 -8.82 -0.10 6.13
N ILE A 226 -7.62 -0.57 6.46
CA ILE A 226 -7.44 -1.83 7.22
C ILE A 226 -8.05 -1.68 8.61
N ALA A 227 -7.78 -0.55 9.28
CA ALA A 227 -8.29 -0.27 10.61
C ALA A 227 -9.83 -0.13 10.63
N MET A 228 -10.40 0.58 9.65
CA MET A 228 -11.85 0.75 9.49
C MET A 228 -12.55 -0.59 9.20
N ALA A 229 -12.01 -1.40 8.29
CA ALA A 229 -12.55 -2.72 7.98
C ALA A 229 -12.52 -3.66 9.20
N TRP A 230 -11.41 -3.67 9.95
CA TRP A 230 -11.29 -4.45 11.18
C TRP A 230 -12.35 -4.06 12.20
N ARG A 231 -12.57 -2.75 12.42
CA ARG A 231 -13.61 -2.24 13.34
C ARG A 231 -15.02 -2.56 12.86
N ALA A 232 -15.24 -2.64 11.54
CA ALA A 232 -16.51 -3.05 10.94
C ALA A 232 -16.74 -4.58 10.98
N GLY A 233 -15.76 -5.38 11.37
CA GLY A 233 -15.91 -6.83 11.52
C GLY A 233 -15.22 -7.67 10.45
N CYS A 234 -14.44 -7.08 9.54
CA CYS A 234 -13.70 -7.84 8.53
C CYS A 234 -12.51 -8.58 9.14
N ARG A 235 -12.26 -9.79 8.63
CA ARG A 235 -11.00 -10.49 8.85
C ARG A 235 -9.87 -9.79 8.11
N VAL A 236 -8.68 -9.90 8.68
CA VAL A 236 -7.44 -9.48 8.05
C VAL A 236 -6.48 -10.66 8.00
N ALA A 237 -5.60 -10.67 7.00
CA ALA A 237 -4.60 -11.70 6.88
C ALA A 237 -3.23 -11.14 6.52
N ASN A 238 -2.19 -11.89 6.89
CA ASN A 238 -0.83 -11.73 6.37
C ASN A 238 -0.17 -10.36 6.63
N LEU A 239 -0.63 -9.64 7.66
CA LEU A 239 -0.11 -8.30 8.02
C LEU A 239 1.32 -8.33 8.55
N GLU A 240 1.89 -9.50 8.82
CA GLU A 240 3.32 -9.67 9.13
C GLU A 240 4.23 -9.55 7.90
N PHE A 241 3.69 -9.69 6.68
CA PHE A 241 4.44 -9.60 5.42
C PHE A 241 4.45 -8.17 4.89
N ASN A 242 5.37 -7.36 5.43
CA ASN A 242 5.65 -6.01 4.94
C ASN A 242 6.97 -6.04 4.16
N GLN A 243 6.95 -5.60 2.90
CA GLN A 243 8.13 -5.59 2.04
C GLN A 243 8.99 -4.39 2.38
N PHE A 244 10.30 -4.61 2.52
CA PHE A 244 11.27 -3.55 2.70
C PHE A 244 12.10 -3.39 1.42
N HIS A 245 12.15 -2.17 0.89
CA HIS A 245 13.06 -1.86 -0.21
C HIS A 245 14.46 -1.58 0.37
N PRO A 246 15.54 -2.20 -0.13
CA PRO A 246 16.85 -2.12 0.51
C PRO A 246 17.52 -0.74 0.40
N THR A 247 17.21 0.02 -0.66
CA THR A 247 17.92 1.26 -1.00
C THR A 247 16.98 2.46 -1.06
N CYS A 248 16.57 2.98 0.09
CA CYS A 248 15.94 4.31 0.18
C CYS A 248 16.96 5.32 0.69
N LEU A 249 16.89 6.55 0.15
CA LEU A 249 17.79 7.63 0.50
C LEU A 249 17.64 7.97 1.98
N PHE A 250 18.75 7.96 2.70
CA PHE A 250 18.82 8.43 4.07
C PHE A 250 19.21 9.91 4.08
N HIS A 251 18.22 10.79 4.02
CA HIS A 251 18.42 12.24 4.01
C HIS A 251 17.34 12.98 4.82
N PRO A 252 17.68 14.00 5.63
CA PRO A 252 16.72 14.71 6.49
C PRO A 252 15.52 15.30 5.73
N GLU A 253 15.75 15.78 4.50
CA GLU A 253 14.78 16.45 3.63
C GLU A 253 14.10 15.52 2.61
N ALA A 254 14.57 14.28 2.46
CA ALA A 254 14.10 13.36 1.42
C ALA A 254 13.94 11.92 1.94
N ARG A 255 13.21 11.81 3.05
CA ARG A 255 13.12 10.58 3.87
C ARG A 255 12.46 9.38 3.17
N ASN A 256 11.70 9.61 2.10
CA ASN A 256 10.94 8.57 1.40
C ASN A 256 11.44 8.33 -0.04
N PHE A 257 12.57 8.94 -0.44
CA PHE A 257 13.04 8.87 -1.83
C PHE A 257 13.72 7.53 -2.12
N LEU A 258 13.11 6.74 -3.01
CA LEU A 258 13.61 5.42 -3.40
C LEU A 258 14.70 5.54 -4.46
N LEU A 259 15.82 4.84 -4.25
CA LEU A 259 16.87 4.66 -5.26
C LEU A 259 16.66 3.31 -5.93
N THR A 260 16.32 3.33 -7.23
CA THR A 260 15.89 2.15 -8.00
C THR A 260 16.87 0.98 -7.90
N GLU A 261 16.32 -0.23 -7.83
CA GLU A 261 17.10 -1.47 -7.89
C GLU A 261 17.92 -1.60 -9.17
N ALA A 262 17.50 -0.94 -10.25
CA ALA A 262 18.26 -0.89 -11.50
C ALA A 262 19.68 -0.31 -11.31
N LEU A 263 19.93 0.53 -10.29
CA LEU A 263 21.30 1.00 -9.97
C LEU A 263 22.23 -0.16 -9.62
N ARG A 264 21.78 -1.10 -8.78
CA ARG A 264 22.53 -2.32 -8.45
C ARG A 264 22.68 -3.22 -9.66
N GLY A 265 21.60 -3.36 -10.45
CA GLY A 265 21.59 -4.07 -11.74
C GLY A 265 22.67 -3.57 -12.71
N GLU A 266 22.91 -2.26 -12.73
CA GLU A 266 23.93 -1.62 -13.56
C GLU A 266 25.33 -1.56 -12.91
N GLY A 267 25.50 -2.20 -11.75
CA GLY A 267 26.81 -2.41 -11.11
C GLY A 267 27.07 -1.57 -9.86
N ALA A 268 26.08 -0.87 -9.30
CA ALA A 268 26.27 -0.11 -8.07
C ALA A 268 26.65 -1.04 -6.90
N TYR A 269 27.62 -0.61 -6.10
CA TYR A 269 28.08 -1.35 -4.93
C TYR A 269 27.36 -0.91 -3.67
N LEU A 270 27.21 -1.86 -2.73
CA LEU A 270 26.75 -1.57 -1.38
C LEU A 270 27.93 -1.57 -0.43
N ARG A 271 28.13 -0.44 0.26
CA ARG A 271 29.31 -0.17 1.08
C ARG A 271 28.95 0.16 2.52
N ARG A 272 29.85 -0.23 3.42
CA ARG A 272 29.90 0.20 4.82
C ARG A 272 30.39 1.65 4.92
N PRO A 273 30.24 2.31 6.08
CA PRO A 273 30.83 3.62 6.33
C PRO A 273 32.35 3.71 6.14
N ASP A 274 33.07 2.60 6.26
CA ASP A 274 34.52 2.52 6.00
C ASP A 274 34.88 2.37 4.51
N GLY A 275 33.87 2.32 3.63
CA GLY A 275 34.01 2.14 2.19
C GLY A 275 34.12 0.70 1.72
N THR A 276 34.19 -0.30 2.61
CA THR A 276 34.27 -1.72 2.20
C THR A 276 32.93 -2.23 1.66
N ARG A 277 32.98 -3.12 0.67
CA ARG A 277 31.80 -3.87 0.23
C ARG A 277 31.45 -4.93 1.27
N PHE A 278 30.16 -5.11 1.55
CA PHE A 278 29.69 -6.08 2.55
C PHE A 278 28.85 -7.21 1.97
N MET A 279 28.14 -7.02 0.85
CA MET A 279 27.29 -8.07 0.28
C MET A 279 28.02 -9.40 -0.04
N PRO A 280 29.30 -9.42 -0.47
CA PRO A 280 30.05 -10.67 -0.64
C PRO A 280 30.15 -11.53 0.63
N ASP A 281 30.00 -10.92 1.82
CA ASP A 281 30.04 -11.64 3.10
C ASP A 281 28.71 -12.36 3.40
N PHE A 282 27.62 -12.03 2.70
CA PHE A 282 26.27 -12.54 2.95
C PHE A 282 25.74 -13.47 1.86
N ASP A 283 25.99 -13.14 0.59
CA ASP A 283 25.43 -13.90 -0.54
C ASP A 283 26.38 -13.90 -1.74
N PRO A 284 26.62 -15.04 -2.40
CA PRO A 284 27.48 -15.12 -3.58
C PRO A 284 26.98 -14.32 -4.80
N ARG A 285 25.70 -13.91 -4.82
CA ARG A 285 25.14 -13.00 -5.84
C ARG A 285 25.45 -11.53 -5.56
N GLU A 286 26.06 -11.23 -4.42
CA GLU A 286 26.47 -9.88 -4.01
C GLU A 286 25.30 -8.88 -4.04
N GLU A 287 25.45 -7.68 -4.61
CA GLU A 287 24.39 -6.66 -4.70
C GLU A 287 23.20 -7.08 -5.58
N LEU A 288 23.31 -8.17 -6.34
CA LEU A 288 22.24 -8.74 -7.16
C LEU A 288 21.44 -9.83 -6.43
N ALA A 289 21.71 -10.07 -5.15
CA ALA A 289 20.85 -10.91 -4.33
C ALA A 289 19.40 -10.35 -4.26
N PRO A 290 18.38 -11.20 -4.03
CA PRO A 290 17.00 -10.78 -3.80
C PRO A 290 16.84 -9.69 -2.73
N ARG A 291 15.83 -8.83 -2.89
CA ARG A 291 15.59 -7.65 -2.03
C ARG A 291 15.59 -7.96 -0.54
N ASP A 292 14.97 -9.07 -0.16
CA ASP A 292 14.85 -9.50 1.24
C ASP A 292 16.21 -9.87 1.84
N ILE A 293 17.09 -10.51 1.07
CA ILE A 293 18.47 -10.82 1.47
C ILE A 293 19.29 -9.55 1.63
N VAL A 294 19.24 -8.65 0.64
CA VAL A 294 19.97 -7.37 0.67
C VAL A 294 19.50 -6.51 1.84
N ALA A 295 18.19 -6.40 2.06
CA ALA A 295 17.62 -5.65 3.17
C ALA A 295 18.04 -6.24 4.53
N ARG A 296 18.05 -7.58 4.67
CA ARG A 296 18.58 -8.27 5.88
C ARG A 296 20.07 -7.98 6.10
N ALA A 297 20.88 -8.01 5.06
CA ALA A 297 22.31 -7.72 5.15
C ALA A 297 22.57 -6.27 5.60
N ILE A 298 21.86 -5.30 5.01
CA ILE A 298 21.96 -3.89 5.41
C ILE A 298 21.51 -3.70 6.87
N ASP A 299 20.35 -4.23 7.25
CA ASP A 299 19.82 -4.15 8.62
C ASP A 299 20.79 -4.75 9.65
N TYR A 300 21.36 -5.91 9.32
CA TYR A 300 22.37 -6.57 10.14
C TYR A 300 23.61 -5.70 10.31
N GLU A 301 24.17 -5.16 9.21
CA GLU A 301 25.39 -4.35 9.26
C GLU A 301 25.17 -3.03 10.01
N MET A 302 24.02 -2.38 9.82
CA MET A 302 23.62 -1.19 10.57
C MET A 302 23.60 -1.48 12.07
N LYS A 303 22.93 -2.57 12.47
CA LYS A 303 22.83 -2.99 13.88
C LYS A 303 24.18 -3.42 14.47
N ARG A 304 25.01 -4.16 13.71
CA ARG A 304 26.33 -4.64 14.14
C ARG A 304 27.31 -3.49 14.39
N LEU A 305 27.27 -2.46 13.54
CA LEU A 305 28.16 -1.31 13.60
C LEU A 305 27.62 -0.15 14.44
N GLY A 306 26.31 -0.15 14.75
CA GLY A 306 25.62 1.02 15.31
C GLY A 306 25.61 2.20 14.34
N ALA A 307 25.53 1.92 13.04
CA ALA A 307 25.55 2.93 11.98
C ALA A 307 24.14 3.34 11.57
N ASP A 308 23.93 4.64 11.33
CA ASP A 308 22.63 5.20 10.93
C ASP A 308 22.21 4.81 9.50
N CYS A 309 23.19 4.54 8.63
CA CYS A 309 22.97 4.16 7.24
C CYS A 309 24.13 3.35 6.66
N MET A 310 23.88 2.71 5.52
CA MET A 310 24.91 2.17 4.62
C MET A 310 25.01 3.07 3.39
N TYR A 311 25.81 2.70 2.39
CA TYR A 311 26.01 3.53 1.20
C TYR A 311 25.81 2.75 -0.10
N LEU A 312 25.20 3.39 -1.10
CA LEU A 312 25.10 2.92 -2.47
C LEU A 312 26.09 3.71 -3.33
N ASP A 313 26.95 3.02 -4.08
CA ASP A 313 28.04 3.64 -4.83
C ASP A 313 28.10 3.16 -6.29
N ILE A 314 27.77 4.07 -7.21
CA ILE A 314 27.92 3.88 -8.67
C ILE A 314 29.02 4.79 -9.27
N SER A 315 29.76 5.54 -8.43
CA SER A 315 30.76 6.54 -8.87
C SER A 315 31.92 5.98 -9.70
N HIS A 316 32.08 4.66 -9.74
CA HIS A 316 33.05 3.98 -10.59
C HIS A 316 32.62 3.90 -12.07
N LYS A 317 31.36 4.20 -12.41
CA LYS A 317 30.88 4.37 -13.79
C LYS A 317 31.12 5.80 -14.27
N SER A 318 31.11 6.02 -15.59
CA SER A 318 31.22 7.37 -16.14
C SER A 318 29.98 8.21 -15.82
N ALA A 319 30.17 9.52 -15.60
CA ALA A 319 29.06 10.45 -15.36
C ALA A 319 28.03 10.43 -16.51
N GLU A 320 28.49 10.35 -17.77
CA GLU A 320 27.61 10.24 -18.94
C GLU A 320 26.71 9.00 -18.90
N PHE A 321 27.25 7.86 -18.47
CA PHE A 321 26.45 6.65 -18.30
C PHE A 321 25.36 6.86 -17.25
N ILE A 322 25.72 7.42 -16.08
CA ILE A 322 24.81 7.60 -14.96
C ILE A 322 23.69 8.59 -15.31
N THR A 323 24.03 9.77 -15.86
CA THR A 323 23.04 10.81 -16.17
C THR A 323 22.11 10.42 -17.32
N LYS A 324 22.57 9.58 -18.24
CA LYS A 324 21.74 9.04 -19.32
C LYS A 324 20.74 7.98 -18.82
N HIS A 325 21.17 7.06 -17.94
CA HIS A 325 20.32 5.96 -17.49
C HIS A 325 19.43 6.31 -16.29
N PHE A 326 19.85 7.27 -15.45
CA PHE A 326 19.14 7.65 -14.22
C PHE A 326 18.95 9.17 -14.09
N PRO A 327 18.39 9.86 -15.10
CA PRO A 327 18.31 11.32 -15.12
C PRO A 327 17.50 11.89 -13.95
N THR A 328 16.33 11.30 -13.64
CA THR A 328 15.44 11.77 -12.58
C THR A 328 16.09 11.63 -11.20
N ILE A 329 16.74 10.49 -10.92
CA ILE A 329 17.44 10.24 -9.66
C ILE A 329 18.63 11.20 -9.52
N HIS A 330 19.42 11.37 -10.59
CA HIS A 330 20.56 12.26 -10.57
C HIS A 330 20.16 13.71 -10.27
N LEU A 331 19.16 14.24 -10.98
CA LEU A 331 18.64 15.60 -10.76
C LEU A 331 18.10 15.76 -9.33
N ARG A 332 17.35 14.76 -8.84
CA ARG A 332 16.79 14.83 -7.50
C ARG A 332 17.86 14.79 -6.40
N LEU A 333 18.94 14.02 -6.58
CA LEU A 333 20.07 14.02 -5.65
C LEU A 333 20.83 15.35 -5.69
N GLN A 334 20.99 15.94 -6.88
CA GLN A 334 21.62 17.26 -7.02
C GLN A 334 20.86 18.36 -6.28
N ASP A 335 19.52 18.34 -6.31
CA ASP A 335 18.68 19.27 -5.54
C ASP A 335 18.95 19.19 -4.02
N LEU A 336 19.43 18.04 -3.55
CA LEU A 336 19.77 17.77 -2.15
C LEU A 336 21.27 17.95 -1.86
N GLY A 337 22.03 18.45 -2.83
CA GLY A 337 23.48 18.65 -2.71
C GLY A 337 24.32 17.37 -2.79
N LEU A 338 23.76 16.29 -3.36
CA LEU A 338 24.43 15.00 -3.53
C LEU A 338 24.74 14.71 -5.01
N ASP A 339 25.96 14.30 -5.32
CA ASP A 339 26.39 13.94 -6.67
C ASP A 339 26.77 12.45 -6.77
N MET A 340 25.79 11.62 -7.13
CA MET A 340 25.98 10.17 -7.31
C MET A 340 27.02 9.77 -8.37
N THR A 341 27.50 10.73 -9.18
CA THR A 341 28.59 10.48 -10.14
C THR A 341 29.97 10.57 -9.49
N LYS A 342 30.08 11.09 -8.27
CA LYS A 342 31.35 11.35 -7.58
C LYS A 342 31.41 10.80 -6.16
N GLU A 343 30.28 10.62 -5.50
CA GLU A 343 30.24 10.20 -4.09
C GLU A 343 29.26 9.06 -3.84
N GLN A 344 29.41 8.43 -2.68
CA GLN A 344 28.53 7.35 -2.23
C GLN A 344 27.27 7.95 -1.61
N ILE A 345 26.11 7.39 -1.93
CA ILE A 345 24.81 7.93 -1.52
C ILE A 345 24.33 7.17 -0.27
N PRO A 346 23.97 7.87 0.83
CA PRO A 346 23.54 7.21 2.06
C PRO A 346 22.16 6.55 1.87
N ILE A 347 22.06 5.28 2.29
CA ILE A 347 20.85 4.47 2.14
C ILE A 347 20.47 3.74 3.42
N VAL A 348 19.17 3.54 3.59
CA VAL A 348 18.57 2.65 4.59
C VAL A 348 17.51 1.77 3.93
N PRO A 349 17.26 0.55 4.46
CA PRO A 349 16.08 -0.19 4.08
C PRO A 349 14.84 0.56 4.57
N ALA A 350 13.74 0.48 3.84
CA ALA A 350 12.52 1.18 4.22
C ALA A 350 11.28 0.36 3.86
N ALA A 351 10.26 0.42 4.72
CA ALA A 351 8.98 -0.23 4.46
C ALA A 351 8.36 0.31 3.16
N HIS A 352 7.94 -0.58 2.28
CA HIS A 352 7.62 -0.26 0.90
C HIS A 352 6.22 -0.71 0.51
N TYR A 353 5.78 -1.89 0.95
CA TYR A 353 4.49 -2.45 0.56
C TYR A 353 3.89 -3.39 1.60
N THR A 354 2.58 -3.34 1.74
CA THR A 354 1.79 -4.20 2.63
C THR A 354 1.26 -5.38 1.83
N CYS A 355 1.79 -6.61 2.03
CA CYS A 355 1.33 -7.78 1.27
C CYS A 355 0.05 -8.42 1.85
N GLY A 356 -0.21 -8.16 3.13
CA GLY A 356 -1.46 -8.50 3.81
C GLY A 356 -2.47 -7.36 3.75
N GLY A 357 -3.61 -7.55 4.41
CA GLY A 357 -4.69 -6.57 4.41
C GLY A 357 -6.04 -7.19 4.75
N VAL A 358 -7.10 -6.49 4.35
CA VAL A 358 -8.50 -6.93 4.50
C VAL A 358 -8.76 -8.13 3.60
N MET A 359 -9.22 -9.25 4.15
CA MET A 359 -9.49 -10.44 3.34
C MET A 359 -10.63 -10.17 2.36
N VAL A 360 -10.44 -10.55 1.10
CA VAL A 360 -11.46 -10.42 0.06
C VAL A 360 -11.57 -11.65 -0.83
N ASN A 361 -12.75 -11.82 -1.43
CA ASN A 361 -12.95 -12.78 -2.52
C ASN A 361 -12.43 -12.21 -3.87
N PRO A 362 -12.46 -12.98 -4.98
CA PRO A 362 -11.99 -12.51 -6.29
C PRO A 362 -12.69 -11.26 -6.83
N GLN A 363 -13.89 -10.94 -6.35
CA GLN A 363 -14.65 -9.75 -6.69
C GLN A 363 -14.33 -8.56 -5.76
N GLY A 364 -13.41 -8.72 -4.81
CA GLY A 364 -13.04 -7.68 -3.85
C GLY A 364 -14.04 -7.51 -2.70
N GLN A 365 -15.02 -8.41 -2.54
CA GLN A 365 -15.98 -8.35 -1.43
C GLN A 365 -15.34 -8.82 -0.13
N THR A 366 -15.63 -8.11 0.97
CA THR A 366 -15.15 -8.46 2.31
C THR A 366 -16.10 -9.42 3.03
N ASP A 367 -15.83 -9.73 4.30
CA ASP A 367 -16.76 -10.48 5.16
C ASP A 367 -18.07 -9.72 5.49
N VAL A 368 -18.10 -8.40 5.23
CA VAL A 368 -19.24 -7.52 5.53
C VAL A 368 -19.92 -7.14 4.22
N GLU A 369 -21.24 -7.32 4.16
CA GLU A 369 -22.04 -7.04 2.97
C GLU A 369 -21.92 -5.57 2.54
N GLN A 370 -21.94 -5.35 1.22
CA GLN A 370 -21.80 -4.03 0.58
C GLN A 370 -20.47 -3.32 0.84
N LEU A 371 -19.52 -3.95 1.53
CA LEU A 371 -18.16 -3.47 1.69
C LEU A 371 -17.19 -4.26 0.81
N TYR A 372 -16.42 -3.51 0.02
CA TYR A 372 -15.36 -4.02 -0.83
C TYR A 372 -14.01 -3.46 -0.36
N ALA A 373 -12.92 -4.19 -0.64
CA ALA A 373 -11.55 -3.72 -0.46
C ALA A 373 -10.67 -4.12 -1.66
N ILE A 374 -9.98 -3.16 -2.27
CA ILE A 374 -9.19 -3.39 -3.49
C ILE A 374 -7.86 -2.62 -3.48
N GLY A 375 -6.85 -3.18 -4.15
CA GLY A 375 -5.48 -2.66 -4.13
C GLY A 375 -4.76 -3.02 -2.82
N GLU A 376 -3.70 -2.28 -2.46
CA GLU A 376 -2.81 -2.62 -1.34
C GLU A 376 -3.50 -2.74 0.04
N VAL A 377 -4.70 -2.20 0.22
CA VAL A 377 -5.46 -2.34 1.47
C VAL A 377 -5.97 -3.78 1.68
N SER A 378 -6.08 -4.59 0.62
CA SER A 378 -6.66 -5.92 0.67
C SER A 378 -5.61 -7.03 0.71
N TYR A 379 -6.03 -8.15 1.28
CA TYR A 379 -5.40 -9.45 1.12
C TYR A 379 -6.21 -10.26 0.11
N THR A 380 -5.58 -10.54 -1.04
CA THR A 380 -6.19 -11.26 -2.16
C THR A 380 -5.64 -12.68 -2.32
N GLY A 381 -4.56 -13.02 -1.60
CA GLY A 381 -3.76 -14.22 -1.82
C GLY A 381 -2.73 -14.10 -2.96
N LEU A 382 -2.69 -13.01 -3.74
CA LEU A 382 -1.74 -12.83 -4.86
C LEU A 382 -0.28 -12.85 -4.41
N HIS A 383 0.06 -12.08 -3.37
CA HIS A 383 1.45 -11.79 -3.02
C HIS A 383 2.08 -12.83 -2.10
N GLY A 384 1.29 -13.74 -1.52
CA GLY A 384 1.76 -14.71 -0.54
C GLY A 384 2.58 -14.05 0.58
N ALA A 385 3.82 -14.51 0.76
CA ALA A 385 4.74 -14.00 1.77
C ALA A 385 5.72 -12.92 1.24
N ASN A 386 5.67 -12.60 -0.05
CA ASN A 386 6.53 -11.58 -0.67
C ASN A 386 6.02 -11.15 -2.07
N ARG A 387 5.75 -9.86 -2.23
CA ARG A 387 5.28 -9.27 -3.48
C ARG A 387 6.35 -9.31 -4.58
N MET A 388 6.03 -9.87 -5.74
CA MET A 388 6.83 -9.66 -6.96
C MET A 388 6.72 -8.20 -7.45
N ALA A 389 7.80 -7.65 -7.99
CA ALA A 389 7.78 -6.31 -8.56
C ALA A 389 6.71 -6.16 -9.66
N SER A 390 6.11 -4.97 -9.77
CA SER A 390 5.11 -4.60 -10.79
C SER A 390 3.77 -5.34 -10.76
N ASN A 391 3.57 -6.28 -9.83
CA ASN A 391 2.27 -6.92 -9.58
C ASN A 391 1.31 -6.05 -8.75
N SER A 392 1.80 -5.07 -7.97
CA SER A 392 0.94 -4.23 -7.12
C SER A 392 0.01 -3.31 -7.91
N LEU A 393 0.52 -2.63 -8.94
CA LEU A 393 -0.32 -1.80 -9.81
C LEU A 393 -1.28 -2.66 -10.64
N LEU A 394 -0.82 -3.85 -11.06
CA LEU A 394 -1.65 -4.81 -11.77
C LEU A 394 -2.86 -5.23 -10.91
N GLU A 395 -2.63 -5.62 -9.66
CA GLU A 395 -3.68 -6.01 -8.73
C GLU A 395 -4.74 -4.90 -8.58
N CYS A 396 -4.31 -3.64 -8.42
CA CYS A 396 -5.21 -2.49 -8.34
C CYS A 396 -6.20 -2.44 -9.51
N VAL A 397 -5.72 -2.62 -10.74
CA VAL A 397 -6.56 -2.46 -11.94
C VAL A 397 -7.41 -3.70 -12.21
N VAL A 398 -6.91 -4.90 -11.92
CA VAL A 398 -7.67 -6.15 -12.07
C VAL A 398 -8.79 -6.24 -11.04
N TYR A 399 -8.51 -5.96 -9.77
CA TYR A 399 -9.56 -5.97 -8.74
C TYR A 399 -10.54 -4.83 -8.90
N ALA A 400 -10.10 -3.64 -9.36
CA ALA A 400 -11.02 -2.57 -9.73
C ALA A 400 -11.98 -2.99 -10.86
N TRP A 401 -11.49 -3.75 -11.84
CA TRP A 401 -12.34 -4.33 -12.88
C TRP A 401 -13.32 -5.34 -12.29
N SER A 402 -12.85 -6.34 -11.56
CA SER A 402 -13.73 -7.41 -11.05
C SER A 402 -14.77 -6.92 -10.04
N ALA A 403 -14.39 -5.99 -9.16
CA ALA A 403 -15.31 -5.37 -8.21
C ALA A 403 -16.36 -4.50 -8.93
N ALA A 404 -15.97 -3.77 -9.97
CA ALA A 404 -16.91 -2.98 -10.76
C ALA A 404 -17.98 -3.86 -11.44
N GLU A 405 -17.61 -5.00 -12.03
CA GLU A 405 -18.58 -5.93 -12.61
C GLU A 405 -19.57 -6.43 -11.53
N SER A 406 -19.06 -6.87 -10.37
CA SER A 406 -19.89 -7.35 -9.26
C SER A 406 -20.85 -6.28 -8.71
N ILE A 407 -20.39 -5.04 -8.57
CA ILE A 407 -21.22 -3.92 -8.12
C ILE A 407 -22.31 -3.62 -9.15
N LEU A 408 -21.97 -3.56 -10.43
CA LEU A 408 -22.91 -3.26 -11.51
C LEU A 408 -23.99 -4.32 -11.69
N GLU A 409 -23.69 -5.59 -11.40
CA GLU A 409 -24.68 -6.68 -11.38
C GLU A 409 -25.73 -6.53 -10.27
N GLN A 410 -25.35 -5.94 -9.14
CA GLN A 410 -26.22 -5.79 -7.96
C GLN A 410 -26.82 -4.37 -7.81
N LEU A 411 -26.43 -3.44 -8.69
CA LEU A 411 -26.71 -2.01 -8.53
C LEU A 411 -28.20 -1.67 -8.47
N ASP A 412 -29.00 -2.33 -9.31
CA ASP A 412 -30.43 -2.08 -9.45
C ASP A 412 -31.24 -2.67 -8.28
N ASP A 413 -30.76 -3.76 -7.69
CA ASP A 413 -31.40 -4.43 -6.54
C ASP A 413 -31.03 -3.78 -5.20
N ALA A 414 -29.83 -3.18 -5.12
CA ALA A 414 -29.34 -2.54 -3.90
C ALA A 414 -30.15 -1.27 -3.54
N GLN A 415 -30.67 -1.25 -2.32
CA GLN A 415 -31.44 -0.12 -1.80
C GLN A 415 -30.52 0.96 -1.25
N MET A 416 -30.85 2.22 -1.55
CA MET A 416 -30.19 3.35 -0.89
C MET A 416 -30.53 3.32 0.60
N PRO A 417 -29.54 3.40 1.50
CA PRO A 417 -29.81 3.51 2.92
C PRO A 417 -30.67 4.73 3.25
N GLY A 418 -31.51 4.59 4.28
CA GLY A 418 -32.35 5.67 4.78
C GLY A 418 -31.55 6.75 5.52
N ASN A 419 -32.16 7.36 6.54
CA ASN A 419 -31.47 8.36 7.35
C ASN A 419 -30.41 7.69 8.23
N LEU A 420 -29.15 8.07 8.01
CA LEU A 420 -28.04 7.67 8.85
C LEU A 420 -27.87 8.66 10.02
N PRO A 421 -27.44 8.21 11.21
CA PRO A 421 -27.14 9.09 12.32
C PRO A 421 -25.94 9.97 12.00
N CYS A 422 -26.01 11.27 12.30
CA CYS A 422 -24.87 12.16 12.22
C CYS A 422 -23.85 11.83 13.32
N TRP A 423 -22.59 12.19 13.09
CA TRP A 423 -21.54 12.09 14.11
C TRP A 423 -21.81 13.04 15.27
N ASP A 424 -21.65 12.58 16.52
CA ASP A 424 -21.88 13.39 17.71
C ASP A 424 -20.59 14.10 18.14
N GLU A 425 -20.54 15.42 17.91
CA GLU A 425 -19.42 16.27 18.37
C GLU A 425 -19.77 17.05 19.65
N SER A 426 -20.90 16.76 20.30
CA SER A 426 -21.41 17.59 21.39
C SER A 426 -20.64 17.46 22.71
N GLN A 427 -19.96 16.33 22.93
CA GLN A 427 -19.26 16.00 24.18
C GLN A 427 -17.74 16.17 24.11
N VAL A 428 -17.20 16.66 22.99
CA VAL A 428 -15.75 16.74 22.76
C VAL A 428 -15.19 18.15 22.96
N ASN A 429 -14.02 18.24 23.59
CA ASN A 429 -13.29 19.50 23.82
C ASN A 429 -12.13 19.68 22.82
N ASN A 430 -11.57 20.88 22.73
CA ASN A 430 -10.30 21.11 22.04
C ASN A 430 -9.15 20.65 22.96
N SER A 431 -8.23 19.86 22.41
CA SER A 431 -7.06 19.36 23.14
C SER A 431 -5.90 20.34 23.04
N ASP A 432 -5.20 20.60 24.16
CA ASP A 432 -3.88 21.24 24.17
C ASP A 432 -2.73 20.20 24.01
N GLU A 433 -3.05 18.91 23.79
CA GLU A 433 -2.10 17.79 23.85
C GLU A 433 -1.62 17.27 22.49
N GLU A 434 -1.63 18.12 21.45
CA GLU A 434 -1.09 17.76 20.12
C GLU A 434 0.36 17.26 20.19
N VAL A 435 1.14 17.78 21.15
CA VAL A 435 2.53 17.39 21.41
C VAL A 435 2.62 15.91 21.81
N VAL A 436 1.69 15.43 22.66
CA VAL A 436 1.67 14.03 23.11
C VAL A 436 1.33 13.10 21.94
N LEU A 437 0.35 13.47 21.11
CA LEU A 437 0.01 12.71 19.90
C LEU A 437 1.20 12.58 18.95
N GLN A 438 1.97 13.66 18.77
CA GLN A 438 3.17 13.65 17.94
C GLN A 438 4.29 12.78 18.53
N HIS A 439 4.47 12.80 19.85
CA HIS A 439 5.42 11.90 20.53
C HIS A 439 5.03 10.45 20.38
N ASN A 440 3.76 10.10 20.63
CA ASN A 440 3.25 8.74 20.50
C ASN A 440 3.36 8.22 19.06
N TRP A 441 3.15 9.08 18.07
CA TRP A 441 3.37 8.75 16.66
C TRP A 441 4.84 8.44 16.36
N HIS A 442 5.78 9.22 16.89
CA HIS A 442 7.20 8.96 16.69
C HIS A 442 7.65 7.69 17.42
N GLU A 443 7.19 7.49 18.66
CA GLU A 443 7.48 6.31 19.47
C GLU A 443 7.02 5.02 18.77
N LEU A 444 5.76 4.99 18.31
CA LEU A 444 5.20 3.86 17.58
C LEU A 444 6.08 3.46 16.39
N ARG A 445 6.41 4.44 15.55
CA ARG A 445 7.15 4.19 14.31
C ARG A 445 8.57 3.69 14.57
N LEU A 446 9.20 4.20 15.61
CA LEU A 446 10.55 3.80 16.04
C LEU A 446 10.54 2.34 16.54
N PHE A 447 9.69 1.99 17.49
CA PHE A 447 9.74 0.61 18.01
C PHE A 447 9.20 -0.40 17.01
N MET A 448 8.29 -0.02 16.09
CA MET A 448 7.86 -0.90 15.00
C MET A 448 9.01 -1.22 14.06
N TRP A 449 9.90 -0.26 13.79
CA TRP A 449 11.14 -0.51 13.07
C TRP A 449 12.07 -1.47 13.82
N ASP A 450 12.29 -1.24 15.11
CA ASP A 450 13.24 -2.03 15.91
C ASP A 450 12.77 -3.45 16.21
N TYR A 451 11.46 -3.63 16.43
CA TYR A 451 10.90 -4.87 16.96
C TYR A 451 10.07 -5.66 15.95
N MET A 452 9.46 -4.99 14.96
CA MET A 452 8.64 -5.59 13.91
C MET A 452 9.22 -5.36 12.50
N GLY A 453 10.48 -4.91 12.42
CA GLY A 453 11.21 -4.70 11.17
C GLY A 453 11.66 -6.00 10.47
N ILE A 454 12.82 -5.95 9.84
CA ILE A 454 13.32 -6.98 8.93
C ILE A 454 13.69 -8.29 9.65
N VAL A 455 14.37 -8.21 10.80
CA VAL A 455 14.77 -9.36 11.62
C VAL A 455 14.06 -9.34 12.97
N ARG A 456 13.28 -10.38 13.23
CA ARG A 456 12.36 -10.46 14.38
C ARG A 456 12.79 -11.54 15.37
N THR A 457 12.24 -11.43 16.58
CA THR A 457 12.28 -12.45 17.62
C THR A 457 11.01 -12.37 18.45
N ASP A 458 10.57 -13.47 19.06
CA ASP A 458 9.40 -13.52 19.94
C ASP A 458 9.49 -12.45 21.05
N LYS A 459 10.67 -12.32 21.68
CA LYS A 459 10.91 -11.29 22.70
C LYS A 459 10.74 -9.86 22.19
N ARG A 460 11.11 -9.58 20.93
CA ARG A 460 10.93 -8.26 20.32
C ARG A 460 9.45 -8.01 20.03
N LEU A 461 8.75 -9.01 19.48
CA LEU A 461 7.33 -8.93 19.19
C LEU A 461 6.48 -8.71 20.46
N GLU A 462 6.77 -9.43 21.54
CA GLU A 462 6.15 -9.21 22.86
C GLU A 462 6.37 -7.77 23.37
N ARG A 463 7.59 -7.25 23.21
CA ARG A 463 7.93 -5.85 23.58
C ARG A 463 7.18 -4.81 22.74
N ALA A 464 6.94 -5.10 21.46
CA ALA A 464 6.13 -4.24 20.60
C ALA A 464 4.67 -4.27 21.04
N LEU A 465 4.10 -5.47 21.27
CA LEU A 465 2.71 -5.64 21.68
C LEU A 465 2.40 -4.90 22.99
N HIS A 466 3.24 -5.05 24.02
CA HIS A 466 3.03 -4.34 25.29
C HIS A 466 3.03 -2.81 25.13
N ARG A 467 3.91 -2.25 24.28
CA ARG A 467 3.94 -0.81 24.02
C ARG A 467 2.71 -0.34 23.24
N ILE A 468 2.31 -1.11 22.22
CA ILE A 468 1.09 -0.82 21.44
C ILE A 468 -0.13 -0.78 22.36
N GLN A 469 -0.26 -1.75 23.26
CA GLN A 469 -1.38 -1.80 24.20
C GLN A 469 -1.42 -0.61 25.17
N LEU A 470 -0.25 -0.15 25.65
CA LEU A 470 -0.14 1.05 26.46
C LEU A 470 -0.61 2.29 25.68
N LEU A 471 -0.06 2.50 24.48
CA LEU A 471 -0.42 3.64 23.63
C LEU A 471 -1.90 3.60 23.20
N GLN A 472 -2.47 2.42 22.98
CA GLN A 472 -3.90 2.26 22.68
C GLN A 472 -4.79 2.69 23.85
N GLN A 473 -4.39 2.41 25.10
CA GLN A 473 -5.13 2.87 26.27
C GLN A 473 -5.09 4.40 26.38
N GLU A 474 -3.91 5.00 26.21
CA GLU A 474 -3.76 6.47 26.21
C GLU A 474 -4.60 7.13 25.10
N VAL A 475 -4.50 6.63 23.87
CA VAL A 475 -5.23 7.19 22.70
C VAL A 475 -6.74 7.00 22.81
N HIS A 476 -7.22 5.94 23.48
CA HIS A 476 -8.65 5.75 23.71
C HIS A 476 -9.23 6.88 24.57
N ASP A 477 -8.55 7.23 25.66
CA ASP A 477 -8.97 8.33 26.54
C ASP A 477 -8.98 9.67 25.81
N TYR A 478 -8.01 9.92 24.90
CA TYR A 478 -8.03 11.11 24.07
C TYR A 478 -9.21 11.09 23.07
N TYR A 479 -9.40 10.00 22.33
CA TYR A 479 -10.41 9.93 21.29
C TYR A 479 -11.84 10.13 21.81
N SER A 480 -12.14 9.63 23.01
CA SER A 480 -13.48 9.78 23.61
C SER A 480 -13.79 11.20 24.10
N ASN A 481 -12.79 12.05 24.30
CA ASN A 481 -12.96 13.36 24.94
C ASN A 481 -12.59 14.56 24.06
N PHE A 482 -11.91 14.35 22.93
CA PHE A 482 -11.38 15.43 22.09
C PHE A 482 -11.93 15.43 20.66
N ARG A 483 -11.94 16.62 20.06
CA ARG A 483 -12.34 16.79 18.66
C ARG A 483 -11.46 15.96 17.74
N VAL A 484 -12.09 15.40 16.71
CA VAL A 484 -11.42 14.66 15.65
C VAL A 484 -10.43 15.59 14.92
N SER A 485 -9.20 15.11 14.77
CA SER A 485 -8.16 15.78 13.99
C SER A 485 -7.39 14.76 13.16
N ASN A 486 -6.64 15.23 12.16
CA ASN A 486 -5.88 14.34 11.27
C ASN A 486 -4.90 13.45 12.07
N ASN A 487 -4.16 14.06 12.99
CA ASN A 487 -3.10 13.37 13.74
C ASN A 487 -3.70 12.34 14.70
N LEU A 488 -4.83 12.65 15.33
CA LEU A 488 -5.53 11.72 16.22
C LEU A 488 -6.08 10.51 15.46
N LEU A 489 -6.74 10.73 14.31
CA LEU A 489 -7.25 9.66 13.46
C LEU A 489 -6.12 8.76 12.97
N GLU A 490 -5.04 9.37 12.47
CA GLU A 490 -3.89 8.65 11.96
C GLU A 490 -3.23 7.80 13.06
N LEU A 491 -2.98 8.36 14.24
CA LEU A 491 -2.39 7.62 15.35
C LEU A 491 -3.27 6.45 15.80
N ARG A 492 -4.60 6.67 15.92
CA ARG A 492 -5.56 5.62 16.27
C ARG A 492 -5.51 4.47 15.27
N ASN A 493 -5.49 4.79 13.97
CA ASN A 493 -5.44 3.78 12.91
C ASN A 493 -4.09 3.05 12.87
N LEU A 494 -2.97 3.77 12.98
CA LEU A 494 -1.65 3.19 13.03
C LEU A 494 -1.48 2.22 14.21
N LEU A 495 -1.96 2.59 15.41
CA LEU A 495 -1.92 1.72 16.58
C LEU A 495 -2.75 0.45 16.39
N GLN A 496 -3.94 0.56 15.76
CA GLN A 496 -4.77 -0.61 15.47
C GLN A 496 -4.08 -1.54 14.47
N VAL A 497 -3.50 -1.00 13.39
CA VAL A 497 -2.81 -1.81 12.38
C VAL A 497 -1.53 -2.42 12.95
N ALA A 498 -0.77 -1.68 13.76
CA ALA A 498 0.42 -2.18 14.43
C ALA A 498 0.11 -3.40 15.32
N ASP A 499 -0.96 -3.36 16.10
CA ASP A 499 -1.43 -4.51 16.90
C ASP A 499 -1.67 -5.73 16.01
N LEU A 500 -2.40 -5.55 14.90
CA LEU A 500 -2.72 -6.63 13.98
C LEU A 500 -1.45 -7.21 13.31
N MET A 501 -0.52 -6.34 12.87
CA MET A 501 0.76 -6.77 12.32
C MET A 501 1.57 -7.61 13.31
N VAL A 502 1.69 -7.15 14.56
CA VAL A 502 2.45 -7.86 15.60
C VAL A 502 1.80 -9.18 15.97
N ARG A 503 0.46 -9.22 16.11
CA ARG A 503 -0.27 -10.46 16.38
C ARG A 503 -0.10 -11.49 15.26
N CYS A 504 -0.23 -11.07 14.01
CA CYS A 504 0.05 -11.95 12.88
C CYS A 504 1.50 -12.48 12.92
N ALA A 505 2.47 -11.64 13.27
CA ALA A 505 3.86 -12.05 13.36
C ALA A 505 4.11 -13.05 14.50
N MET A 506 3.42 -12.89 15.64
CA MET A 506 3.55 -13.78 16.79
C MET A 506 2.93 -15.17 16.54
N GLU A 507 1.87 -15.25 15.73
CA GLU A 507 1.23 -16.52 15.37
C GLU A 507 2.10 -17.35 14.40
N ARG A 508 2.95 -16.72 13.58
CA ARG A 508 3.80 -17.42 12.62
C ARG A 508 5.05 -17.99 13.27
N LYS A 509 5.11 -19.32 13.38
CA LYS A 509 6.23 -20.08 13.97
C LYS A 509 7.17 -20.67 12.92
N GLU A 510 7.57 -19.83 11.96
CA GLU A 510 8.49 -20.16 10.85
C GLU A 510 9.11 -18.88 10.28
N SER A 511 10.17 -19.01 9.47
CA SER A 511 10.69 -17.92 8.64
C SER A 511 10.36 -18.18 7.18
N ARG A 512 9.59 -17.27 6.57
CA ARG A 512 9.12 -17.39 5.19
C ARG A 512 9.03 -16.02 4.54
N GLY A 513 9.59 -15.86 3.35
CA GLY A 513 9.53 -14.60 2.59
C GLY A 513 9.98 -13.41 3.43
N LEU A 514 9.08 -12.43 3.63
CA LEU A 514 9.33 -11.19 4.36
C LEU A 514 9.22 -11.32 5.88
N HIS A 515 8.72 -12.44 6.39
CA HIS A 515 8.76 -12.74 7.82
C HIS A 515 10.01 -13.55 8.13
N TYR A 516 10.98 -12.93 8.80
CA TYR A 516 12.21 -13.60 9.22
C TYR A 516 12.40 -13.46 10.73
N THR A 517 12.34 -14.59 11.44
CA THR A 517 12.47 -14.67 12.88
C THR A 517 13.61 -15.61 13.27
N LEU A 518 14.45 -15.18 14.21
CA LEU A 518 15.60 -15.99 14.65
C LEU A 518 15.17 -17.19 15.51
N ASP A 519 13.99 -17.12 16.13
CA ASP A 519 13.48 -18.20 16.98
C ASP A 519 12.96 -19.40 16.16
N TYR A 520 12.58 -19.15 14.90
CA TYR A 520 12.06 -20.15 13.97
C TYR A 520 12.68 -19.93 12.57
N PRO A 521 13.95 -20.30 12.36
CA PRO A 521 14.68 -19.95 11.14
C PRO A 521 14.25 -20.76 9.90
N GLU A 522 13.62 -21.91 10.09
CA GLU A 522 13.20 -22.80 9.01
C GLU A 522 11.76 -22.52 8.55
N MET A 523 11.45 -22.90 7.31
CA MET A 523 10.07 -22.94 6.80
C MET A 523 9.36 -24.19 7.32
N LEU A 524 8.09 -24.07 7.68
CA LEU A 524 7.21 -25.21 7.87
C LEU A 524 6.84 -25.84 6.52
N GLU A 525 6.51 -27.14 6.54
CA GLU A 525 6.12 -27.89 5.35
C GLU A 525 4.84 -27.33 4.71
N GLU A 526 3.84 -27.02 5.54
CA GLU A 526 2.57 -26.43 5.09
C GLU A 526 2.57 -24.90 5.28
N ALA A 527 2.57 -24.16 4.18
CA ALA A 527 2.38 -22.72 4.18
C ALA A 527 0.90 -22.37 4.41
N LYS A 528 0.61 -21.58 5.46
CA LYS A 528 -0.75 -21.09 5.75
C LYS A 528 -0.76 -19.58 5.95
N PRO A 529 -1.78 -18.87 5.44
CA PRO A 529 -1.97 -17.47 5.79
C PRO A 529 -2.26 -17.34 7.29
N THR A 530 -1.75 -16.27 7.89
CA THR A 530 -2.10 -15.92 9.26
C THR A 530 -3.36 -15.07 9.21
N ILE A 531 -4.47 -15.54 9.79
CA ILE A 531 -5.78 -14.90 9.70
C ILE A 531 -6.21 -14.47 11.10
N LEU A 532 -6.43 -13.16 11.27
CA LEU A 532 -7.05 -12.62 12.47
C LEU A 532 -8.53 -12.37 12.21
N VAL A 533 -9.34 -12.74 13.20
CA VAL A 533 -10.79 -12.51 13.19
C VAL A 533 -11.12 -11.52 14.30
N PRO A 534 -11.88 -10.45 14.03
CA PRO A 534 -12.28 -9.52 15.07
C PRO A 534 -13.17 -10.24 16.09
N HIS A 535 -12.91 -10.02 17.37
CA HIS A 535 -13.80 -10.51 18.42
C HIS A 535 -15.05 -9.64 18.42
N HIS A 536 -16.22 -10.21 18.13
CA HIS A 536 -17.52 -9.60 18.44
C HIS A 536 -17.73 -9.55 19.95
N SER A 537 -16.90 -8.80 20.67
CA SER A 537 -17.29 -8.36 22.00
C SER A 537 -18.37 -7.32 21.79
N ASN A 538 -19.52 -7.46 22.46
CA ASN A 538 -20.56 -6.45 22.66
C ASN A 538 -19.99 -5.19 23.36
N ARG A 539 -18.95 -4.58 22.80
CA ARG A 539 -18.49 -3.25 23.14
C ARG A 539 -19.34 -2.33 22.30
N THR A 540 -20.47 -1.94 22.87
CA THR A 540 -21.10 -0.67 22.53
C THR A 540 -20.03 0.40 22.70
N TYR A 541 -19.33 0.74 21.61
CA TYR A 541 -18.57 1.98 21.57
C TYR A 541 -19.61 3.09 21.81
N PRO A 542 -19.45 3.93 22.85
CA PRO A 542 -20.22 5.16 22.89
C PRO A 542 -19.86 5.92 21.60
N ASN A 543 -20.89 6.35 20.87
CA ASN A 543 -20.73 7.25 19.73
C ASN A 543 -19.98 8.51 20.12
#